data_AF-A0A8I0MCY1-F1
#
_entry.id   AF-A0A8I0MCY1-F1
#
_cell.length_a   1.000
_cell.length_b   1.000
_cell.length_c   1.000
_cell.angle_alpha   90.00
_cell.angle_beta   90.00
_cell.angle_gamma   90.00
#
_symmetry.space_group_name_H-M   'P 1'
#
loop_
_entity.id
_entity.type
_entity.pdbx_description
1 polymer ?
#
loop_
_entity_poly.entity_id
_entity_poly.type
_entity_poly.pdbx_seq_one_letter_code
_entity_poly.pdbx_strand_id
1 'polypeptide(L)'
;MNLSTAEQILVEQRVTNEAKSVGVAYLLWIFLGGFGAHRFYIGRTGSGIAMIALLVIGLVTAGVGIGALFIVALGVWLLVDLFLIPGMIRNHTNAVRESFSAQIYAESLVAVERLGRAAQ
;
A
#
# COMPACT_ATOMS: atom_id res chain seq x y z
N MET A 1 -9.77 11.09 -22.57
CA MET A 1 -10.22 10.76 -21.20
C MET A 1 -9.91 11.95 -20.33
N ASN A 2 -10.86 12.84 -20.08
CA ASN A 2 -10.62 13.96 -19.18
C ASN A 2 -11.85 14.10 -18.29
N LEU A 3 -11.73 13.78 -17.00
CA LEU A 3 -12.68 14.22 -15.98
C LEU A 3 -12.84 15.73 -16.10
N SER A 4 -14.03 16.24 -15.82
CA SER A 4 -14.21 17.67 -15.58
C SER A 4 -13.37 18.11 -14.38
N THR A 5 -13.01 19.40 -14.31
CA THR A 5 -12.19 19.93 -13.21
C THR A 5 -12.81 19.66 -11.84
N ALA A 6 -14.15 19.73 -11.74
CA ALA A 6 -14.86 19.42 -10.49
C ALA A 6 -14.66 17.95 -10.08
N GLU A 7 -14.79 17.02 -11.02
CA GLU A 7 -14.57 15.59 -10.75
C GLU A 7 -13.11 15.29 -10.38
N GLN A 8 -12.14 15.93 -11.03
CA GLN A 8 -10.72 15.78 -10.67
C GLN A 8 -10.44 16.23 -9.23
N ILE A 9 -11.00 17.37 -8.81
CA ILE A 9 -10.87 17.86 -7.43
C ILE A 9 -11.46 16.84 -6.45
N LEU A 10 -12.62 16.26 -6.75
CA LEU A 10 -13.24 15.24 -5.90
C LEU A 10 -12.40 13.96 -5.79
N VAL A 11 -11.81 13.50 -6.91
CA VAL A 11 -10.88 12.35 -6.90
C VAL A 11 -9.68 12.66 -6.02
N GLU A 12 -9.03 13.79 -6.22
CA GLU A 12 -7.83 14.16 -5.44
C GLU A 12 -8.13 14.32 -3.95
N GLN A 13 -9.30 14.87 -3.59
CA GLN A 13 -9.75 14.94 -2.20
C GLN A 13 -9.92 13.54 -1.59
N ARG A 14 -10.56 12.61 -2.30
CA ARG A 14 -10.71 11.22 -1.83
C ARG A 14 -9.37 10.50 -1.73
N VAL A 15 -8.53 10.63 -2.75
CA VAL A 15 -7.19 10.02 -2.77
C VAL A 15 -6.35 10.53 -1.62
N THR A 16 -6.38 11.83 -1.33
CA THR A 16 -5.64 12.42 -0.20
C THR A 16 -6.13 11.87 1.14
N ASN A 17 -7.44 11.69 1.31
CA ASN A 17 -8.02 11.11 2.53
C ASN A 17 -7.67 9.63 2.71
N GLU A 18 -7.58 8.87 1.63
CA GLU A 18 -7.27 7.43 1.66
C GLU A 18 -5.77 7.11 1.61
N ALA A 19 -4.93 8.07 1.21
CA ALA A 19 -3.50 7.90 1.10
C ALA A 19 -2.87 7.54 2.45
N LYS A 20 -1.98 6.55 2.43
CA LYS A 20 -1.21 6.14 3.61
C LYS A 20 -0.07 7.10 3.87
N SER A 21 0.20 7.38 5.15
CA SER A 21 1.24 8.33 5.55
C SER A 21 2.64 7.69 5.49
N VAL A 22 3.56 8.36 4.80
CA VAL A 22 4.98 7.96 4.73
C VAL A 22 5.63 8.01 6.11
N GLY A 23 5.34 9.05 6.90
CA GLY A 23 5.87 9.18 8.25
C GLY A 23 5.42 8.04 9.17
N VAL A 24 4.14 7.65 9.09
CA VAL A 24 3.61 6.52 9.87
C VAL A 24 4.27 5.21 9.44
N ALA A 25 4.48 4.98 8.14
CA ALA A 25 5.17 3.79 7.66
C ALA A 25 6.61 3.71 8.17
N TYR A 26 7.36 4.82 8.21
CA TYR A 26 8.70 4.84 8.80
C TYR A 26 8.68 4.64 10.32
N LEU A 27 7.69 5.21 11.02
CA LEU A 27 7.52 4.99 12.46
C LEU A 27 7.31 3.49 12.74
N LEU A 28 6.41 2.84 12.00
CA LEU A 28 6.19 1.40 12.10
C LEU A 28 7.42 0.58 11.73
N TRP A 29 8.21 1.03 10.75
CA TRP A 29 9.47 0.38 10.37
C TRP A 29 10.53 0.46 11.48
N ILE A 30 10.67 1.60 12.17
CA ILE A 30 11.64 1.75 13.27
C ILE A 30 11.27 0.85 14.46
N PHE A 31 10.01 0.89 14.90
CA PHE A 31 9.61 0.20 16.13
C PHE A 31 9.24 -1.26 15.91
N LEU A 32 8.56 -1.58 14.81
CA LEU A 32 8.00 -2.90 14.52
C LEU A 32 8.49 -3.46 13.16
N GLY A 33 9.63 -2.96 12.64
CA GLY A 33 10.16 -3.39 11.35
C GLY A 33 10.41 -4.89 11.27
N GLY A 34 11.02 -5.49 12.30
CA GLY A 34 11.27 -6.93 12.35
C GLY A 34 10.00 -7.80 12.25
N PHE A 35 8.85 -7.25 12.66
CA PHE A 35 7.53 -7.90 12.53
C PHE A 35 6.82 -7.57 11.21
N GLY A 36 7.40 -6.72 10.36
CA GLY A 36 6.81 -6.32 9.08
C GLY A 36 5.61 -5.37 9.18
N ALA A 37 5.43 -4.65 10.30
CA ALA A 37 4.26 -3.80 10.53
C ALA A 37 4.07 -2.70 9.47
N HIS A 38 5.16 -2.11 8.98
CA HIS A 38 5.13 -1.12 7.89
C HIS A 38 4.55 -1.71 6.60
N ARG A 39 4.78 -3.00 6.31
CA ARG A 39 4.22 -3.68 5.14
C ARG A 39 2.73 -3.99 5.31
N PHE A 40 2.30 -4.38 6.51
CA PHE A 40 0.87 -4.56 6.80
C PHE A 40 0.09 -3.25 6.68
N TYR A 41 0.65 -2.14 7.18
CA TYR A 41 0.05 -0.81 7.07
C TYR A 41 -0.21 -0.37 5.63
N ILE A 42 0.69 -0.71 4.70
CA ILE A 42 0.57 -0.37 3.26
C ILE A 42 -0.26 -1.44 2.49
N GLY A 43 -0.80 -2.45 3.18
CA GLY A 43 -1.63 -3.51 2.58
C GLY A 43 -0.84 -4.64 1.91
N ARG A 44 0.47 -4.75 2.16
CA ARG A 44 1.34 -5.80 1.61
C ARG A 44 1.46 -7.01 2.54
N THR A 45 0.31 -7.60 2.88
CA THR A 45 0.17 -8.66 3.88
C THR A 45 1.08 -9.87 3.62
N GLY A 46 1.17 -10.36 2.37
CA GLY A 46 2.00 -11.53 2.05
C GLY A 46 3.48 -11.33 2.41
N SER A 47 4.03 -10.15 2.09
CA SER A 47 5.42 -9.84 2.47
C SER A 47 5.61 -9.55 3.96
N GLY A 48 4.59 -9.03 4.65
CA GLY A 48 4.63 -8.90 6.11
C GLY A 48 4.67 -10.26 6.80
N ILE A 49 3.86 -11.23 6.34
CA ILE A 49 3.87 -12.62 6.83
C ILE A 49 5.24 -13.26 6.59
N ALA A 50 5.85 -13.04 5.42
CA ALA A 50 7.19 -13.54 5.13
C ALA A 50 8.26 -13.02 6.11
N MET A 51 8.16 -11.75 6.54
CA MET A 51 9.07 -11.20 7.55
C MET A 51 8.88 -11.86 8.92
N ILE A 52 7.63 -12.07 9.34
CA ILE A 52 7.32 -12.81 10.58
C ILE A 52 7.86 -14.24 10.50
N ALA A 53 7.66 -14.92 9.37
CA ALA A 53 8.17 -16.27 9.17
C ALA A 53 9.71 -16.33 9.27
N LEU A 54 10.42 -15.39 8.63
CA LEU A 54 11.88 -15.29 8.75
C LEU A 54 12.34 -15.03 10.18
N LEU A 55 11.64 -14.14 10.90
CA LEU A 55 11.94 -13.86 12.30
C LEU A 55 11.74 -15.10 13.18
N VAL A 56 10.62 -15.80 13.03
CA VAL A 56 10.29 -17.01 13.81
C VAL A 56 11.25 -18.14 13.50
N ILE A 57 11.51 -18.43 12.22
CA ILE A 57 12.46 -19.47 11.80
C ILE A 57 13.87 -19.13 12.30
N GLY A 58 14.28 -17.87 12.17
CA GLY A 58 15.57 -17.40 12.66
C GLY A 58 15.71 -17.59 14.17
N LEU A 59 14.67 -17.29 14.95
CA LEU A 59 14.69 -17.47 16.40
C LEU A 59 14.68 -18.95 16.81
N VAL A 60 13.84 -19.77 16.18
CA VAL A 60 13.74 -21.22 16.47
C VAL A 60 15.05 -21.95 16.13
N THR A 61 15.71 -21.56 15.04
CA THR A 61 16.98 -22.18 14.60
C THR A 61 18.23 -21.53 15.21
N ALA A 62 18.06 -20.52 16.09
CA ALA A 62 19.17 -19.80 16.71
C ALA A 62 20.07 -20.73 17.56
N GLY A 63 19.48 -21.69 18.29
CA GLY A 63 20.23 -22.63 19.13
C GLY A 63 21.16 -23.58 18.36
N VAL A 64 20.92 -23.76 17.06
CA VAL A 64 21.75 -24.59 16.15
C VAL A 64 22.75 -23.74 15.37
N GLY A 65 22.78 -22.42 15.58
CA GLY A 65 23.68 -21.47 14.91
C GLY A 65 23.23 -21.02 13.52
N ILE A 66 22.28 -21.72 12.89
CA ILE A 66 21.76 -21.38 11.55
C ILE A 66 20.87 -20.13 11.58
N GLY A 67 20.21 -19.87 12.72
CA GLY A 67 19.30 -18.74 12.90
C GLY A 67 19.90 -17.38 12.55
N ALA A 68 21.21 -17.20 12.74
CA ALA A 68 21.93 -15.98 12.40
C ALA A 68 21.77 -15.60 10.92
N LEU A 69 21.73 -16.56 10.00
CA LEU A 69 21.55 -16.31 8.57
C LEU A 69 20.18 -15.67 8.28
N PHE A 70 19.12 -16.16 8.91
CA PHE A 70 17.77 -15.62 8.74
C PHE A 70 17.63 -14.23 9.35
N ILE A 71 18.25 -13.97 10.50
CA ILE A 71 18.24 -12.65 11.14
C ILE A 71 19.04 -11.64 10.30
N VAL A 72 20.18 -12.03 9.73
CA VAL A 72 20.94 -11.17 8.80
C VAL A 72 20.12 -10.88 7.54
N ALA A 73 19.48 -11.91 6.96
CA ALA A 73 18.61 -11.72 5.80
C ALA A 73 17.44 -10.75 6.10
N LEU A 74 16.82 -10.87 7.28
CA LEU A 74 15.77 -9.96 7.75
C LEU A 74 16.31 -8.53 7.93
N GLY A 75 17.51 -8.37 8.48
CA GLY A 75 18.19 -7.07 8.63
C GLY A 75 18.50 -6.41 7.28
N VAL A 76 19.03 -7.16 6.31
CA VAL A 76 19.26 -6.67 4.94
C VAL A 76 17.94 -6.26 4.29
N TRP A 77 16.88 -7.07 4.45
CA TRP A 77 15.55 -6.73 3.94
C TRP A 77 15.06 -5.42 4.55
N LEU A 78 15.21 -5.22 5.87
CA LEU A 78 14.84 -3.96 6.52
C LEU A 78 15.59 -2.75 5.95
N LEU A 79 16.88 -2.89 5.64
CA LEU A 79 17.66 -1.83 5.00
C LEU A 79 17.14 -1.52 3.59
N VAL A 80 16.79 -2.55 2.80
CA VAL A 80 16.18 -2.36 1.49
C VAL A 80 14.81 -1.66 1.62
N ASP A 81 14.06 -1.97 2.68
CA ASP A 81 12.75 -1.34 2.94
C ASP A 81 12.83 0.17 3.16
N LEU A 82 13.97 0.69 3.66
CA LEU A 82 14.19 2.13 3.79
C LEU A 82 13.97 2.87 2.46
N PHE A 83 14.37 2.25 1.34
CA PHE A 83 14.22 2.79 -0.01
C PHE A 83 12.90 2.38 -0.67
N LEU A 84 12.32 1.23 -0.29
CA LEU A 84 11.07 0.75 -0.87
C LEU A 84 9.83 1.46 -0.30
N ILE A 85 9.83 1.89 0.96
CA ILE A 85 8.66 2.49 1.62
C ILE A 85 8.04 3.64 0.80
N PRO A 86 8.81 4.65 0.32
CA PRO A 86 8.25 5.73 -0.49
C PRO A 86 7.62 5.22 -1.79
N GLY A 87 8.24 4.23 -2.44
CA GLY A 87 7.72 3.60 -3.65
C GLY A 87 6.42 2.84 -3.40
N MET A 88 6.36 2.07 -2.31
CA MET A 88 5.17 1.30 -1.95
C MET A 88 3.97 2.20 -1.67
N ILE A 89 4.18 3.34 -1.00
CA ILE A 89 3.11 4.29 -0.71
C ILE A 89 2.63 4.98 -1.97
N ARG A 90 3.54 5.45 -2.85
CA ARG A 90 3.15 6.02 -4.14
C ARG A 90 2.32 5.05 -4.97
N ASN A 91 2.73 3.78 -5.03
CA ASN A 91 1.98 2.76 -5.77
C ASN A 91 0.59 2.53 -5.17
N HIS A 92 0.47 2.52 -3.84
CA HIS A 92 -0.83 2.40 -3.17
C HIS A 92 -1.73 3.60 -3.45
N THR A 93 -1.23 4.83 -3.32
CA THR A 93 -1.97 6.06 -3.61
C THR A 93 -2.43 6.11 -5.07
N ASN A 94 -1.59 5.69 -6.02
CA ASN A 94 -1.94 5.62 -7.43
C ASN A 94 -3.05 4.59 -7.70
N ALA A 95 -2.97 3.40 -7.09
CA ALA A 95 -4.01 2.38 -7.22
C ALA A 95 -5.37 2.87 -6.68
N VAL A 96 -5.36 3.61 -5.58
CA VAL A 96 -6.56 4.25 -5.01
C VAL A 96 -7.11 5.35 -5.94
N ARG A 97 -6.23 6.14 -6.57
CA ARG A 97 -6.64 7.14 -7.57
C ARG A 97 -7.29 6.51 -8.79
N GLU A 98 -6.71 5.45 -9.31
CA GLU A 98 -7.25 4.73 -10.46
C GLU A 98 -8.65 4.17 -10.17
N SER A 99 -8.85 3.54 -9.00
CA SER A 99 -10.15 2.97 -8.63
C SER A 99 -11.25 4.03 -8.49
N PHE A 100 -10.96 5.17 -7.84
CA PHE A 100 -11.93 6.26 -7.75
C PHE A 100 -12.21 6.93 -9.09
N SER A 101 -11.18 7.15 -9.90
CA SER A 101 -11.38 7.73 -11.23
C SER A 101 -12.30 6.83 -12.06
N ALA A 102 -12.05 5.52 -12.08
CA ALA A 102 -12.87 4.54 -12.80
C ALA A 102 -14.33 4.51 -12.32
N GLN A 103 -14.55 4.63 -11.00
CA GLN A 103 -15.90 4.71 -10.43
C GLN A 103 -16.65 5.95 -10.92
N ILE A 104 -16.04 7.13 -10.86
CA ILE A 104 -16.68 8.38 -11.31
C ILE A 104 -16.96 8.36 -12.82
N TYR A 105 -16.06 7.77 -13.61
CA TYR A 105 -16.32 7.54 -15.04
C TYR A 105 -17.54 6.64 -15.28
N ALA A 106 -17.64 5.53 -14.55
CA ALA A 106 -18.78 4.63 -14.69
C ALA A 106 -20.11 5.33 -14.31
N GLU A 107 -20.10 6.12 -13.23
CA GLU A 107 -21.27 6.89 -12.79
C GLU A 107 -21.70 7.94 -13.81
N SER A 108 -20.75 8.70 -14.37
CA SER A 108 -21.06 9.72 -15.39
C SER A 108 -21.61 9.11 -16.67
N LEU A 109 -21.08 7.97 -17.12
CA LEU A 109 -21.61 7.25 -18.29
C LEU A 109 -23.05 6.78 -18.07
N VAL A 110 -23.35 6.19 -16.91
CA VAL A 110 -24.71 5.74 -16.57
C VAL A 110 -25.66 6.94 -16.47
N ALA A 111 -25.22 8.07 -15.91
CA ALA A 111 -26.02 9.28 -15.85
C ALA A 111 -26.38 9.80 -17.25
N VAL A 112 -25.41 9.86 -18.16
CA VAL A 112 -25.63 10.28 -19.56
C VAL A 112 -26.61 9.34 -20.27
N GLU A 113 -26.45 8.03 -20.10
CA GLU A 113 -27.34 7.02 -20.71
C GLU A 113 -28.78 7.16 -20.21
N ARG A 114 -28.97 7.39 -18.90
CA ARG A 114 -30.31 7.60 -18.30
C ARG A 114 -30.98 8.85 -18.84
N LEU A 115 -30.23 9.94 -19.02
CA LEU A 115 -30.77 11.18 -19.59
C LEU A 115 -31.18 10.99 -21.06
N GLY A 116 -30.38 10.27 -21.85
CA GLY A 116 -30.72 9.92 -23.22
C GLY A 116 -32.01 9.09 -23.33
N ARG A 117 -32.19 8.13 -22.42
CA ARG A 117 -33.40 7.29 -22.37
C ARG A 117 -34.66 8.03 -21.92
N ALA A 118 -34.54 9.09 -21.11
CA ALA A 118 -35.68 9.87 -20.65
C ALA A 118 -36.18 10.91 -21.67
N ALA A 119 -35.36 11.22 -22.69
CA ALA A 119 -35.68 12.20 -23.72
C ALA A 119 -36.31 11.58 -24.99
N GLN A 120 -36.39 10.25 -25.05
CA GLN A 120 -37.03 9.47 -26.13
C GLN A 120 -38.40 8.97 -25.66
#